data_AF-A0A0G0Q1K0-F1
#
_entry.id   AF-A0A0G0Q1K0-F1
#
_cell.length_a   1.000
_cell.length_b   1.000
_cell.length_c   1.000
_cell.angle_alpha   90.00
_cell.angle_beta   90.00
_cell.angle_gamma   90.00
#
_symmetry.space_group_name_H-M   'P 1'
#
loop_
_entity.id
_entity.type
_entity.pdbx_description
1 polymer ?
#
loop_
_entity_poly.entity_id
_entity_poly.type
_entity_poly.pdbx_seq_one_letter_code
_entity_poly.pdbx_strand_id
1 'polypeptide(L)'
;MTDEKCPKCGAPLSEEITTKTGKKLQRCSAGNYDPLTKQNVGCTFVKWLQVEPKELDEKCPKCGAALILNVTRFGKKMKKCSTSKWDTETKTASGCDYIEWINGTTESLNEKCPDCGESLVLYTTAAGKKMKKCSTSGWDKEKRMATGCTYVYWLRQDEYPAMTE
;
A
#
# COMPACT_ATOMS: atom_id res chain seq x y z
N MET A 1 4.19 -28.30 11.16
CA MET A 1 2.91 -27.83 11.74
C MET A 1 3.25 -26.80 12.79
N THR A 2 3.03 -25.52 12.51
CA THR A 2 3.17 -24.47 13.54
C THR A 2 1.92 -24.52 14.40
N ASP A 3 2.04 -25.15 15.58
CA ASP A 3 0.98 -25.30 16.60
C ASP A 3 0.71 -23.96 17.32
N GLU A 4 0.51 -22.90 16.54
CA GLU A 4 0.16 -21.61 17.09
C GLU A 4 -1.33 -21.59 17.45
N LYS A 5 -1.58 -21.43 18.74
CA LYS A 5 -2.92 -21.32 19.29
C LYS A 5 -3.42 -19.89 19.14
N CYS A 6 -4.71 -19.76 18.86
CA CYS A 6 -5.35 -18.45 18.83
C CYS A 6 -5.38 -17.84 20.24
N PRO A 7 -4.95 -16.57 20.42
CA PRO A 7 -4.94 -15.90 21.72
C PRO A 7 -6.33 -15.55 22.27
N LYS A 8 -7.39 -15.67 21.44
CA LYS A 8 -8.78 -15.44 21.87
C LYS A 8 -9.53 -16.71 22.25
N CYS A 9 -9.40 -17.76 21.43
CA CYS A 9 -10.22 -18.98 21.52
C CYS A 9 -9.43 -20.19 22.05
N GLY A 10 -8.09 -20.13 22.10
CA GLY A 10 -7.22 -21.27 22.42
C GLY A 10 -7.16 -22.37 21.35
N ALA A 11 -8.08 -22.36 20.38
CA ALA A 11 -8.13 -23.29 19.27
C ALA A 11 -6.94 -23.09 18.29
N PRO A 12 -6.55 -24.13 17.53
CA PRO A 12 -5.44 -24.03 16.58
C PRO A 12 -5.75 -23.06 15.45
N LEU A 13 -4.73 -22.42 14.89
CA LEU A 13 -4.86 -21.63 13.67
C LEU A 13 -5.01 -22.52 12.43
N SER A 14 -5.75 -22.03 11.44
CA SER A 14 -5.89 -22.65 10.13
C SER A 14 -4.60 -22.56 9.32
N GLU A 15 -4.58 -23.28 8.19
CA GLU A 15 -3.56 -23.12 7.15
C GLU A 15 -3.50 -21.67 6.62
N GLU A 16 -2.38 -21.34 5.96
CA GLU A 16 -2.20 -20.03 5.34
C GLU A 16 -3.12 -19.86 4.13
N ILE A 17 -3.96 -18.82 4.18
CA ILE A 17 -4.87 -18.46 3.10
C ILE A 17 -4.38 -17.17 2.47
N THR A 18 -4.34 -17.15 1.14
CA THR A 18 -4.05 -15.94 0.37
C THR A 18 -5.35 -15.27 -0.05
N THR A 19 -5.53 -14.00 0.29
CA THR A 19 -6.69 -13.21 -0.15
C THR A 19 -6.59 -12.88 -1.64
N LYS A 20 -7.71 -12.45 -2.26
CA LYS A 20 -7.72 -11.90 -3.62
C LYS A 20 -6.72 -10.74 -3.83
N THR A 21 -6.37 -10.05 -2.74
CA THR A 21 -5.40 -8.95 -2.72
C THR A 21 -3.95 -9.40 -2.51
N GLY A 22 -3.69 -10.72 -2.49
CA GLY A 22 -2.34 -11.29 -2.33
C GLY A 22 -1.80 -11.28 -0.90
N LYS A 23 -2.62 -10.92 0.10
CA LYS A 23 -2.20 -10.92 1.50
C LYS A 23 -2.39 -12.31 2.11
N LYS A 24 -1.37 -12.79 2.83
CA LYS A 24 -1.44 -14.07 3.54
C LYS A 24 -1.97 -13.88 4.95
N LEU A 25 -2.87 -14.77 5.38
CA LEU A 25 -3.45 -14.77 6.73
C LEU A 25 -3.76 -16.18 7.22
N GLN A 26 -3.91 -16.31 8.54
CA GLN A 26 -4.41 -17.50 9.21
C GLN A 26 -5.61 -17.13 10.10
N ARG A 27 -6.61 -17.99 10.19
CA ARG A 27 -7.84 -17.77 10.98
C ARG A 27 -7.86 -18.71 12.19
N CYS A 28 -8.60 -18.40 13.26
CA CYS A 28 -8.91 -19.41 14.29
C CYS A 28 -9.72 -20.54 13.63
N SER A 29 -9.36 -21.80 13.88
CA SER A 29 -10.09 -22.97 13.35
C SER A 29 -11.57 -23.01 13.78
N ALA A 30 -11.90 -22.43 14.95
CA ALA A 30 -13.27 -22.26 15.43
C ALA A 30 -13.99 -21.01 14.86
N GLY A 31 -13.41 -20.35 13.85
CA GLY A 31 -13.98 -19.18 13.20
C GLY A 31 -14.01 -19.32 11.69
N ASN A 32 -15.17 -19.09 11.08
CA ASN A 32 -15.33 -19.09 9.63
C ASN A 32 -15.77 -17.71 9.13
N TYR A 33 -15.39 -17.35 7.90
CA TYR A 33 -15.91 -16.18 7.22
C TYR A 33 -16.88 -16.59 6.14
N ASP A 34 -18.11 -16.12 6.28
CA ASP A 34 -19.14 -16.33 5.29
C ASP A 34 -19.05 -15.25 4.20
N PRO A 35 -18.74 -15.60 2.94
CA PRO A 35 -18.62 -14.64 1.86
C PRO A 35 -19.95 -14.00 1.45
N LEU A 36 -21.09 -14.64 1.73
CA LEU A 36 -22.42 -14.13 1.36
C LEU A 36 -22.84 -13.01 2.31
N THR A 37 -22.75 -13.25 3.61
CA THR A 37 -23.12 -12.28 4.65
C THR A 37 -21.98 -11.30 4.97
N LYS A 38 -20.76 -11.58 4.51
CA LYS A 38 -19.53 -10.84 4.84
C LYS A 38 -19.28 -10.74 6.35
N GLN A 39 -19.74 -11.73 7.11
CA GLN A 39 -19.59 -11.80 8.56
C GLN A 39 -18.70 -12.98 8.96
N ASN A 40 -18.05 -12.86 10.12
CA ASN A 40 -17.34 -13.98 10.73
C ASN A 40 -18.29 -14.70 11.69
N VAL A 41 -18.45 -16.00 11.52
CA VAL A 41 -19.21 -16.89 12.40
C VAL A 41 -18.21 -17.57 13.34
N GLY A 42 -18.42 -17.43 14.66
CA GLY A 42 -17.51 -17.97 15.68
C GLY A 42 -16.38 -17.02 16.05
N CYS A 43 -15.14 -17.52 16.14
CA CYS A 43 -14.01 -16.69 16.57
C CYS A 43 -13.56 -15.70 15.47
N THR A 44 -13.51 -14.41 15.82
CA THR A 44 -13.14 -13.32 14.89
C THR A 44 -11.63 -13.09 14.73
N PHE A 45 -10.81 -13.95 15.33
CA PHE A 45 -9.36 -13.76 15.31
C PHE A 45 -8.77 -14.09 13.93
N VAL A 46 -7.95 -13.16 13.42
CA VAL A 46 -7.21 -13.30 12.17
C VAL A 46 -5.77 -12.87 12.41
N LYS A 47 -4.81 -13.76 12.13
CA LYS A 47 -3.39 -13.48 12.13
C LYS A 47 -2.96 -13.10 10.72
N TRP A 48 -2.51 -11.87 10.53
CA TRP A 48 -1.96 -11.41 9.25
C TRP A 48 -0.47 -11.72 9.19
N LEU A 49 -0.05 -12.45 8.16
CA LEU A 49 1.36 -12.74 7.92
C LEU A 49 2.01 -11.56 7.22
N GLN A 50 3.27 -11.26 7.58
CA GLN A 50 4.02 -10.18 6.93
C GLN A 50 4.36 -10.60 5.50
N VAL A 51 4.32 -9.63 4.59
CA VAL A 51 4.79 -9.83 3.22
C VAL A 51 6.32 -9.80 3.25
N GLU A 52 6.95 -10.84 2.72
CA GLU A 52 8.41 -10.89 2.63
C GLU A 52 8.92 -9.77 1.71
N PRO A 53 9.95 -9.01 2.13
CA PRO A 53 10.56 -8.01 1.27
C PRO A 53 11.18 -8.64 0.03
N LYS A 54 11.04 -8.00 -1.12
CA LYS A 54 11.70 -8.44 -2.36
C LYS A 54 13.00 -7.65 -2.57
N GLU A 55 14.11 -8.31 -2.84
CA GLU A 55 15.35 -7.63 -3.20
C GLU A 55 15.24 -6.93 -4.56
N LEU A 56 15.86 -5.76 -4.69
CA LEU A 56 16.00 -5.01 -5.95
C LEU A 56 17.48 -5.03 -6.37
N ASP A 57 17.69 -4.90 -7.67
CA ASP A 57 19.03 -4.76 -8.27
C ASP A 57 19.64 -3.36 -8.05
N GLU A 58 18.88 -2.43 -7.47
CA GLU A 58 19.32 -1.08 -7.16
C GLU A 58 20.13 -1.03 -5.85
N LYS A 59 21.21 -0.25 -5.84
CA LYS A 59 22.02 -0.02 -4.65
C LYS A 59 21.57 1.21 -3.87
N CYS A 60 21.71 1.15 -2.56
CA CYS A 60 21.43 2.26 -1.67
C CYS A 60 22.41 3.41 -1.92
N PRO A 61 21.93 4.64 -2.15
CA PRO A 61 22.81 5.78 -2.43
C PRO A 61 23.63 6.24 -1.21
N LYS A 62 23.27 5.80 0.00
CA LYS A 62 23.98 6.17 1.24
C LYS A 62 25.10 5.20 1.61
N CYS A 63 24.91 3.89 1.43
CA CYS A 63 25.84 2.86 1.91
C CYS A 63 26.25 1.82 0.85
N GLY A 64 25.70 1.87 -0.36
CA GLY A 64 26.04 0.95 -1.45
C GLY A 64 25.47 -0.47 -1.31
N ALA A 65 24.81 -0.81 -0.19
CA ALA A 65 24.14 -2.09 0.00
C ALA A 65 22.86 -2.22 -0.87
N ALA A 66 22.37 -3.42 -1.10
CA ALA A 66 21.16 -3.65 -1.90
C ALA A 66 19.91 -2.95 -1.31
N LEU A 67 19.01 -2.49 -2.18
CA LEU A 67 17.68 -2.01 -1.79
C LEU A 67 16.69 -3.17 -1.77
N ILE A 68 15.71 -3.09 -0.88
CA ILE A 68 14.60 -4.03 -0.81
C ILE A 68 13.27 -3.30 -0.93
N LEU A 69 12.32 -3.89 -1.66
CA LEU A 69 10.94 -3.46 -1.79
C LEU A 69 10.20 -4.03 -0.60
N ASN A 70 9.78 -3.14 0.29
CA ASN A 70 8.99 -3.49 1.45
C ASN A 70 7.57 -2.92 1.29
N VAL A 71 6.59 -3.69 1.77
CA VAL A 71 5.18 -3.29 1.78
C VAL A 71 4.73 -3.22 3.23
N THR A 72 4.32 -2.03 3.65
CA THR A 72 3.76 -1.83 5.00
C THR A 72 2.45 -2.61 5.18
N ARG A 73 2.02 -2.80 6.43
CA ARG A 73 0.71 -3.43 6.76
C ARG A 73 -0.48 -2.81 5.99
N PHE A 74 -0.38 -1.51 5.71
CA PHE A 74 -1.40 -0.73 5.02
C PHE A 74 -1.29 -0.80 3.49
N GLY A 75 -0.34 -1.56 2.94
CA GLY A 75 -0.15 -1.74 1.50
C GLY A 75 0.68 -0.65 0.82
N LYS A 76 1.21 0.33 1.57
CA LYS A 76 2.15 1.32 1.00
C LYS A 76 3.49 0.65 0.70
N LYS A 77 4.02 0.88 -0.50
CA LYS A 77 5.29 0.34 -0.97
C LYS A 77 6.41 1.35 -0.74
N MET A 78 7.58 0.87 -0.33
CA MET A 78 8.78 1.67 -0.14
C MET A 78 10.02 0.87 -0.50
N LYS A 79 11.04 1.56 -1.02
CA LYS A 79 12.39 1.02 -1.12
C LYS A 79 13.11 1.36 0.18
N LYS A 80 13.65 0.37 0.87
CA LYS A 80 14.49 0.59 2.04
C LYS A 80 15.83 -0.10 1.87
N CYS A 81 16.86 0.38 2.55
CA CYS A 81 18.14 -0.33 2.55
C CYS A 81 18.00 -1.71 3.21
N SER A 82 18.65 -2.73 2.65
CA SER A 82 18.71 -4.08 3.24
C SER A 82 19.31 -4.11 4.64
N THR A 83 20.21 -3.18 4.95
CA THR A 83 20.84 -3.06 6.29
C THR A 83 19.96 -2.34 7.31
N SER A 84 18.81 -1.78 6.91
CA SER A 84 17.90 -1.08 7.82
C SER A 84 17.20 -2.08 8.74
N LYS A 85 17.53 -2.03 10.03
CA LYS A 85 16.93 -2.86 11.07
C LYS A 85 16.19 -1.99 12.08
N TRP A 86 15.10 -2.53 12.59
CA TRP A 86 14.32 -1.90 13.65
C TRP A 86 14.28 -2.87 14.83
N ASP A 87 14.90 -2.47 15.92
CA ASP A 87 14.94 -3.26 17.15
C ASP A 87 13.65 -3.01 17.93
N THR A 88 12.80 -4.03 18.04
CA THR A 88 11.45 -3.88 18.64
C THR A 88 11.49 -3.66 20.15
N GLU A 89 12.52 -4.16 20.84
CA GLU A 89 12.68 -4.04 22.29
C GLU A 89 13.11 -2.63 22.69
N THR A 90 14.16 -2.10 22.05
CA THR A 90 14.71 -0.78 22.34
C THR A 90 14.01 0.33 21.56
N LYS A 91 13.18 -0.01 20.55
CA LYS A 91 12.53 0.92 19.63
C LYS A 91 13.53 1.86 18.95
N THR A 92 14.70 1.32 18.58
CA THR A 92 15.75 2.05 17.88
C THR A 92 15.91 1.53 16.46
N ALA A 93 16.20 2.45 15.54
CA ALA A 93 16.63 2.09 14.20
C ALA A 93 18.15 1.85 14.22
N SER A 94 18.57 0.69 13.70
CA SER A 94 19.98 0.32 13.54
C SER A 94 20.30 0.12 12.05
N GLY A 95 21.53 0.47 11.64
CA GLY A 95 21.98 0.40 10.25
C GLY A 95 21.66 1.65 9.42
N CYS A 96 21.47 1.48 8.10
CA CYS A 96 21.21 2.59 7.19
C CYS A 96 19.73 3.05 7.27
N ASP A 97 19.52 4.36 7.33
CA ASP A 97 18.22 5.03 7.44
C ASP A 97 17.56 5.33 6.08
N TYR A 98 18.10 4.82 4.98
CA TYR A 98 17.55 5.10 3.65
C TYR A 98 16.17 4.47 3.45
N ILE A 99 15.18 5.34 3.23
CA ILE A 99 13.79 5.00 2.91
C ILE A 99 13.31 5.93 1.80
N GLU A 100 12.79 5.34 0.73
CA GLU A 100 12.17 6.05 -0.38
C GLU A 100 10.75 5.51 -0.59
N TRP A 101 9.77 6.39 -0.50
CA TRP A 101 8.37 6.02 -0.69
C TRP A 101 8.03 6.01 -2.18
N ILE A 102 7.45 4.90 -2.64
CA ILE A 102 6.95 4.81 -4.01
C ILE A 102 5.57 5.47 -4.03
N ASN A 103 5.55 6.74 -4.44
CA ASN A 103 4.34 7.53 -4.61
C ASN A 103 3.75 7.33 -6.02
N GLY A 104 2.57 7.91 -6.26
CA GLY A 104 1.99 7.91 -7.60
C GLY A 104 2.74 8.85 -8.56
N THR A 105 2.71 8.52 -9.86
CA THR A 105 3.27 9.36 -10.92
C THR A 105 2.24 10.37 -11.40
N THR A 106 2.71 11.53 -11.86
CA THR A 106 1.85 12.59 -12.44
C THR A 106 2.33 12.88 -13.85
N GLU A 107 1.44 12.81 -14.82
CA GLU A 107 1.69 13.13 -16.23
C GLU A 107 0.82 14.34 -16.63
N SER A 108 1.38 15.28 -17.38
CA SER A 108 0.65 16.47 -17.85
C SER A 108 -0.27 16.11 -19.02
N LEU A 109 -1.54 16.55 -18.96
CA LEU A 109 -2.50 16.43 -20.07
C LEU A 109 -2.78 17.80 -20.69
N ASN A 110 -3.10 17.81 -21.99
CA ASN A 110 -3.50 19.03 -22.70
C ASN A 110 -5.00 19.38 -22.53
N GLU A 111 -5.71 18.65 -21.66
CA GLU A 111 -7.11 18.91 -21.35
C GLU A 111 -7.27 20.03 -20.31
N LYS A 112 -8.36 20.78 -20.42
CA LYS A 112 -8.68 21.91 -19.53
C LYS A 112 -9.61 21.46 -18.41
N CYS A 113 -9.38 21.95 -17.20
CA CYS A 113 -10.21 21.68 -16.05
C CYS A 113 -11.56 22.41 -16.21
N PRO A 114 -12.71 21.73 -16.02
CA PRO A 114 -14.03 22.34 -16.17
C PRO A 114 -14.34 23.41 -15.12
N ASP A 115 -13.70 23.35 -13.94
CA ASP A 115 -14.00 24.27 -12.83
C ASP A 115 -13.14 25.55 -12.86
N CYS A 116 -11.92 25.49 -13.40
CA CYS A 116 -10.98 26.63 -13.35
C CYS A 116 -10.25 26.93 -14.66
N GLY A 117 -10.41 26.12 -15.71
CA GLY A 117 -9.76 26.33 -17.01
C GLY A 117 -8.26 26.06 -17.06
N GLU A 118 -7.65 25.61 -15.96
CA GLU A 118 -6.23 25.22 -15.91
C GLU A 118 -5.97 23.84 -16.51
N SER A 119 -4.71 23.50 -16.77
CA SER A 119 -4.37 22.18 -17.33
C SER A 119 -4.67 21.04 -16.34
N LEU A 120 -5.18 19.92 -16.86
CA LEU A 120 -5.35 18.69 -16.09
C LEU A 120 -4.06 17.86 -16.08
N VAL A 121 -3.91 17.06 -15.03
CA VAL A 121 -2.83 16.07 -14.92
C VAL A 121 -3.39 14.69 -14.62
N LEU A 122 -2.81 13.67 -15.25
CA LEU A 122 -3.12 12.27 -15.00
C LEU A 122 -2.24 11.78 -13.87
N TYR A 123 -2.87 11.51 -12.73
CA TYR A 123 -2.20 10.93 -11.58
C TYR A 123 -2.45 9.44 -11.52
N THR A 124 -1.39 8.65 -11.55
CA THR A 124 -1.44 7.19 -11.38
C THR A 124 -1.04 6.84 -9.96
N THR A 125 -1.96 6.30 -9.17
CA THR A 125 -1.69 5.85 -7.80
C THR A 125 -0.71 4.67 -7.77
N ALA A 126 -0.06 4.42 -6.63
CA ALA A 126 0.82 3.26 -6.44
C ALA A 126 0.12 1.89 -6.61
N ALA A 127 -1.22 1.87 -6.58
CA ALA A 127 -2.05 0.69 -6.85
C ALA A 127 -2.46 0.58 -8.34
N GLY A 128 -2.03 1.50 -9.20
CA GLY A 128 -2.32 1.52 -10.64
C GLY A 128 -3.63 2.22 -11.04
N LYS A 129 -4.46 2.64 -10.08
CA LYS A 129 -5.66 3.44 -10.39
C LYS A 129 -5.24 4.81 -10.89
N LYS A 130 -5.85 5.28 -11.98
CA LYS A 130 -5.57 6.61 -12.55
C LYS A 130 -6.72 7.59 -12.29
N MET A 131 -6.38 8.85 -12.10
CA MET A 131 -7.34 9.94 -11.96
C MET A 131 -6.85 11.19 -12.68
N LYS A 132 -7.76 11.97 -13.25
CA LYS A 132 -7.47 13.31 -13.73
C LYS A 132 -7.70 14.27 -12.57
N LYS A 133 -6.69 15.07 -12.21
CA LYS A 133 -6.82 16.15 -11.22
C LYS A 133 -6.38 17.45 -11.84
N CYS A 134 -6.84 18.57 -11.28
CA CYS A 134 -6.33 19.86 -11.73
C CYS A 134 -4.84 20.02 -11.37
N SER A 135 -4.06 20.66 -12.24
CA SER A 135 -2.66 21.01 -11.96
C SER A 135 -2.52 21.92 -10.74
N THR A 136 -3.53 22.74 -10.45
CA THR A 136 -3.56 23.63 -9.27
C THR A 136 -3.99 22.93 -7.99
N SER A 137 -4.41 21.67 -8.05
CA SER A 137 -4.86 20.91 -6.87
C SER A 137 -3.69 20.63 -5.92
N GLY A 138 -3.72 21.25 -4.75
CA GLY A 138 -2.74 21.11 -3.69
C GLY A 138 -3.35 20.73 -2.33
N TRP A 139 -2.48 20.33 -1.41
CA TRP A 139 -2.84 20.11 0.00
C TRP A 139 -1.87 20.88 0.88
N ASP A 140 -2.39 21.85 1.64
CA ASP A 140 -1.62 22.53 2.66
C ASP A 140 -1.57 21.64 3.91
N LYS A 141 -0.38 21.11 4.20
CA LYS A 141 -0.17 20.18 5.33
C LYS A 141 -0.34 20.85 6.68
N GLU A 142 -0.03 22.15 6.79
CA GLU A 142 -0.09 22.90 8.05
C GLU A 142 -1.54 23.23 8.40
N LYS A 143 -2.27 23.78 7.43
CA LYS A 143 -3.68 24.15 7.60
C LYS A 143 -4.63 22.97 7.47
N ARG A 144 -4.15 21.84 6.95
CA ARG A 144 -4.95 20.63 6.63
C ARG A 144 -6.14 20.97 5.73
N MET A 145 -5.90 21.81 4.73
CA MET A 145 -6.92 22.27 3.79
C MET A 145 -6.47 22.02 2.36
N ALA A 146 -7.44 21.73 1.49
CA ALA A 146 -7.20 21.70 0.06
C ALA A 146 -6.90 23.12 -0.44
N THR A 147 -5.86 23.25 -1.24
CA THR A 147 -5.48 24.51 -1.89
C THR A 147 -5.71 24.38 -3.39
N GLY A 148 -6.17 25.47 -4.02
CA GLY A 148 -6.47 25.50 -5.46
C GLY A 148 -7.76 24.79 -5.84
N CYS A 149 -7.85 24.34 -7.09
CA CYS A 149 -9.04 23.67 -7.62
C CYS A 149 -9.14 22.25 -7.06
N THR A 150 -10.32 21.86 -6.57
CA THR A 150 -10.59 20.53 -5.98
C THR A 150 -11.07 19.50 -6.99
N TYR A 151 -11.04 19.83 -8.28
CA TYR A 151 -11.48 18.93 -9.35
C TYR A 151 -10.67 17.63 -9.36
N VAL A 152 -11.37 16.51 -9.16
CA VAL A 152 -10.82 15.17 -9.26
C VAL A 152 -11.82 14.29 -9.99
N TYR A 153 -11.36 13.64 -11.04
CA TYR A 153 -12.12 12.67 -11.82
C TYR A 153 -11.40 11.33 -11.84
N TRP A 154 -12.01 10.31 -11.25
CA TRP A 154 -11.49 8.94 -11.29
C TRP A 154 -11.86 8.29 -12.62
N LEU A 155 -10.84 7.83 -13.35
CA LEU A 155 -11.06 7.10 -14.60
C LEU A 155 -11.61 5.71 -14.26
N ARG A 156 -12.64 5.28 -14.97
CA ARG A 156 -13.10 3.89 -14.93
C ARG A 156 -12.12 3.00 -15.68
N GLN A 157 -12.27 1.68 -15.51
CA GLN A 157 -11.30 0.72 -16.05
C GLN A 157 -11.29 0.66 -17.59
N ASP A 158 -12.41 1.00 -18.21
CA ASP A 158 -12.62 1.17 -19.65
C ASP A 158 -12.01 2.47 -20.21
N GLU A 159 -11.76 3.47 -19.35
CA GLU A 159 -11.28 4.80 -19.73
C GLU A 159 -9.78 4.98 -19.51
N TYR A 160 -9.09 3.93 -19.08
CA TYR A 160 -7.63 3.96 -19.08
C TYR A 160 -7.16 4.04 -20.54
N PRO A 161 -6.34 5.05 -20.91
CA PRO A 161 -5.72 5.02 -22.21
C PRO A 161 -4.94 3.70 -22.28
N ALA A 162 -5.34 2.84 -23.22
CA ALA A 162 -4.56 1.65 -23.54
C ALA A 162 -3.16 2.16 -23.84
N MET A 163 -2.16 1.64 -23.14
CA MET A 163 -0.78 1.87 -23.53
C MET A 163 -0.65 1.20 -24.90
N THR A 164 -0.84 1.97 -25.96
CA THR A 164 -0.50 1.58 -27.32
C THR A 164 1.02 1.43 -27.31
N GLU A 165 1.49 0.19 -27.33
CA GLU A 165 2.88 -0.16 -27.61
C GLU A 165 3.28 0.32 -29.01
#